data_AF-A0A2W4IZ34-F1
#
_entry.id   AF-A0A2W4IZ34-F1
#
_cell.length_a   1.000
_cell.length_b   1.000
_cell.length_c   1.000
_cell.angle_alpha   90.00
_cell.angle_beta   90.00
_cell.angle_gamma   90.00
#
_symmetry.space_group_name_H-M   'P 1'
#
loop_
_entity.id
_entity.type
_entity.pdbx_description
1 polymer ?
#
loop_
_entity_poly.entity_id
_entity_poly.type
_entity_poly.pdbx_seq_one_letter_code
_entity_poly.pdbx_strand_id
1 'polypeptide(L)'
;MKIILLLPIVAYVALVVFNMDILSHSEPINFFTIWQIEAPVLLYVNAFFILYIVFLFIVFDIKGAFLNRKIDKLENEIFSLKSQLYDEREDILKTFIAEYKTKMDNFTKEQESLFEKFKSENEMDLLKQKSETDRILEKLNLLDKSIFDKIKETFKNKN
;
A
#
# COMPACT_ATOMS: atom_id res chain seq x y z
N MET A 1 -20.86 -23.42 -25.55
CA MET A 1 -21.94 -22.57 -26.12
C MET A 1 -21.69 -22.05 -27.54
N LYS A 2 -20.45 -21.73 -27.97
CA LYS A 2 -20.18 -21.27 -29.35
C LYS A 2 -20.53 -22.30 -30.44
N ILE A 3 -20.43 -23.60 -30.13
CA ILE A 3 -20.74 -24.71 -31.05
C ILE A 3 -22.22 -24.70 -31.49
N ILE A 4 -23.15 -24.28 -30.61
CA ILE A 4 -24.59 -24.20 -30.94
C ILE A 4 -24.84 -23.13 -32.02
N LEU A 5 -24.03 -22.07 -32.06
CA LEU A 5 -24.14 -21.01 -33.07
C LEU A 5 -23.63 -21.46 -34.45
N LEU A 6 -22.93 -22.60 -34.54
CA LEU A 6 -22.52 -23.21 -35.81
C LEU A 6 -23.60 -24.16 -36.37
N LEU A 7 -24.60 -24.53 -35.57
CA LEU A 7 -25.64 -25.48 -35.96
C LEU A 7 -26.42 -25.02 -37.21
N PRO A 8 -26.77 -23.73 -37.37
CA PRO A 8 -27.38 -23.24 -38.61
C PRO A 8 -26.46 -23.44 -39.82
N ILE A 9 -25.15 -23.22 -39.69
CA ILE A 9 -24.16 -23.41 -40.77
C ILE A 9 -24.10 -24.87 -41.18
N VAL A 10 -24.07 -25.80 -40.22
CA VAL A 10 -24.08 -27.24 -40.51
C VAL A 10 -25.39 -27.66 -41.17
N ALA A 11 -26.53 -27.16 -40.68
CA ALA A 11 -27.84 -27.44 -41.27
C ALA A 11 -27.95 -26.91 -42.71
N TYR A 12 -27.37 -25.75 -43.00
CA TYR A 12 -27.31 -25.19 -44.33
C TYR A 12 -26.46 -26.00 -45.29
N VAL A 13 -25.25 -26.40 -44.87
CA VAL A 13 -24.39 -27.28 -45.68
C VAL A 13 -25.10 -28.60 -45.97
N ALA A 14 -25.79 -29.18 -44.99
CA ALA A 14 -26.60 -30.38 -45.20
C ALA A 14 -27.75 -30.13 -46.19
N LEU A 15 -28.49 -29.03 -46.04
CA LEU A 15 -29.57 -28.67 -46.97
C LEU A 15 -29.07 -28.51 -48.41
N VAL A 16 -27.94 -27.82 -48.61
CA VAL A 16 -27.33 -27.65 -49.94
C VAL A 16 -26.89 -28.99 -50.52
N VAL A 17 -26.22 -29.86 -49.75
CA VAL A 17 -25.71 -31.14 -50.26
C VAL A 17 -26.85 -32.13 -50.58
N PHE A 18 -27.90 -32.18 -49.76
CA PHE A 18 -28.96 -33.17 -49.89
C PHE A 18 -30.19 -32.72 -50.70
N ASN A 19 -30.38 -31.41 -50.91
CA ASN A 19 -31.60 -30.87 -51.56
C ASN A 19 -31.29 -29.87 -52.69
N MET A 20 -30.15 -29.99 -53.36
CA MET A 20 -29.74 -29.08 -54.45
C MET A 20 -30.80 -28.95 -55.55
N ASP A 21 -31.46 -30.04 -55.93
CA ASP A 21 -32.50 -30.01 -56.97
C ASP A 21 -33.65 -29.09 -56.57
N ILE A 22 -34.16 -29.21 -55.34
CA ILE A 22 -35.24 -28.38 -54.80
C ILE A 22 -34.77 -26.91 -54.68
N LEU A 23 -33.53 -26.69 -54.26
CA LEU A 23 -32.98 -25.34 -54.06
C LEU A 23 -32.66 -24.62 -55.38
N SER A 24 -32.43 -25.37 -56.46
CA SER A 24 -32.20 -24.83 -57.80
C SER A 24 -33.49 -24.40 -58.51
N HIS A 25 -34.67 -24.77 -57.99
CA HIS A 25 -35.94 -24.31 -58.53
C HIS A 25 -36.07 -22.79 -58.37
N SER A 26 -36.44 -22.13 -59.46
CA SER A 26 -36.76 -20.71 -59.46
C SER A 26 -38.17 -20.52 -58.96
N GLU A 27 -38.30 -19.71 -57.91
CA GLU A 27 -39.58 -19.23 -57.45
C GLU A 27 -39.76 -17.76 -57.85
N PRO A 28 -41.01 -17.30 -58.04
CA PRO A 28 -41.28 -15.90 -58.26
C PRO A 28 -41.17 -15.12 -56.95
N ILE A 29 -40.22 -14.18 -56.89
CA ILE A 29 -40.11 -13.25 -55.77
C ILE A 29 -40.76 -11.94 -56.13
N ASN A 30 -41.77 -11.60 -55.32
CA ASN A 30 -42.52 -10.35 -55.42
C ASN A 30 -41.87 -9.28 -54.55
N PHE A 31 -41.30 -8.26 -55.20
CA PHE A 31 -40.87 -7.05 -54.53
C PHE A 31 -42.05 -6.10 -54.38
N PHE A 32 -42.62 -6.08 -53.17
CA PHE A 32 -43.71 -5.17 -52.79
C PHE A 32 -44.87 -5.16 -53.81
N THR A 33 -45.21 -6.33 -54.38
CA THR A 33 -46.30 -6.53 -55.36
C THR A 33 -46.24 -5.69 -56.65
N ILE A 34 -45.16 -4.94 -56.89
CA ILE A 34 -45.00 -4.05 -58.05
C ILE A 34 -44.12 -4.69 -59.13
N TRP A 35 -43.21 -5.57 -58.71
CA TRP A 35 -42.25 -6.20 -59.61
C TRP A 35 -41.95 -7.63 -59.17
N GLN A 36 -41.82 -8.52 -60.14
CA GLN A 36 -41.59 -9.95 -59.92
C GLN A 36 -40.33 -10.38 -60.67
N ILE A 37 -39.42 -11.05 -59.96
CA ILE A 37 -38.23 -11.69 -60.54
C ILE A 37 -38.29 -13.17 -60.21
N GLU A 38 -38.04 -14.01 -61.21
CA GLU A 38 -37.77 -15.43 -60.98
C GLU A 38 -36.31 -15.59 -60.58
N ALA A 39 -36.08 -16.14 -59.39
CA ALA A 39 -34.74 -16.42 -58.92
C ALA A 39 -34.71 -17.77 -58.18
N PRO A 40 -33.62 -18.55 -58.35
CA PRO A 40 -33.43 -19.78 -57.60
C PRO A 40 -33.52 -19.56 -56.10
N VAL A 41 -34.20 -20.46 -55.39
CA VAL A 41 -34.29 -20.46 -53.92
C VAL A 41 -32.88 -20.42 -53.29
N LEU A 42 -31.91 -21.06 -53.93
CA LEU A 42 -30.49 -21.05 -53.55
C LEU A 42 -29.93 -19.63 -53.34
N LEU A 43 -30.32 -18.63 -54.13
CA LEU A 43 -29.84 -17.26 -53.99
C LEU A 43 -30.30 -16.63 -52.66
N TYR A 44 -31.55 -16.86 -52.28
CA TYR A 44 -32.12 -16.33 -51.04
C TYR A 44 -31.51 -16.98 -49.81
N VAL A 45 -31.37 -18.31 -49.84
CA VAL A 45 -30.78 -19.04 -48.72
C VAL A 45 -29.30 -18.65 -48.54
N ASN A 46 -28.55 -18.46 -49.64
CA ASN A 46 -27.19 -17.92 -49.59
C ASN A 46 -27.13 -16.51 -49.01
N ALA A 47 -27.97 -15.59 -49.50
CA ALA A 47 -28.00 -14.21 -49.00
C ALA A 47 -28.33 -14.16 -47.50
N PHE A 48 -29.30 -14.95 -47.06
CA PHE A 48 -29.64 -15.10 -45.64
C PHE A 48 -28.45 -15.63 -44.83
N PHE A 49 -27.72 -16.62 -45.34
CA PHE A 49 -26.56 -17.18 -44.65
C PHE A 49 -25.40 -16.19 -44.51
N ILE A 50 -25.12 -15.43 -45.57
CA ILE A 50 -24.11 -14.38 -45.54
C ILE A 50 -24.50 -13.33 -44.49
N LEU A 51 -25.75 -12.88 -44.48
CA LEU A 51 -26.25 -11.94 -43.48
C LEU A 51 -26.16 -12.51 -42.05
N TYR A 52 -26.46 -13.80 -41.86
CA TYR A 52 -26.32 -14.47 -40.57
C TYR A 52 -24.87 -14.50 -40.08
N ILE A 53 -23.91 -14.78 -40.95
CA ILE A 53 -22.48 -14.77 -40.61
C ILE A 53 -22.02 -13.36 -40.23
N VAL A 54 -22.40 -12.34 -41.01
CA VAL A 54 -22.10 -10.93 -40.71
C VAL A 54 -22.70 -10.53 -39.36
N PHE A 55 -23.95 -10.93 -39.10
CA PHE A 55 -24.61 -10.68 -37.82
C PHE A 55 -23.85 -11.32 -36.65
N LEU A 56 -23.43 -12.59 -36.77
CA LEU A 56 -22.63 -13.24 -35.74
C LEU A 56 -21.33 -12.49 -35.48
N PHE A 57 -20.62 -12.08 -36.53
CA PHE A 57 -19.38 -11.32 -36.42
C PHE A 57 -19.58 -10.04 -35.61
N ILE A 58 -20.59 -9.24 -35.96
CA ILE A 58 -20.95 -8.00 -35.25
C ILE A 58 -21.28 -8.29 -33.77
N VAL A 59 -22.10 -9.30 -33.49
CA VAL A 59 -22.49 -9.63 -32.11
C VAL A 59 -21.28 -10.05 -31.27
N PHE A 60 -20.36 -10.84 -31.84
CA PHE A 60 -19.16 -11.26 -31.12
C PHE A 60 -18.19 -10.11 -30.89
N ASP A 61 -17.97 -9.24 -31.87
CA ASP A 61 -17.11 -8.07 -31.74
C ASP A 61 -17.65 -7.09 -30.69
N ILE A 62 -18.95 -6.80 -30.73
CA ILE A 62 -19.61 -5.95 -29.73
C ILE A 62 -19.45 -6.57 -28.34
N LYS A 63 -19.74 -7.87 -28.20
CA LYS A 63 -19.58 -8.56 -26.91
C LYS A 63 -18.14 -8.52 -26.41
N GLY A 64 -17.16 -8.72 -27.29
CA GLY A 64 -15.74 -8.60 -26.99
C GLY A 64 -15.38 -7.21 -26.51
N ALA A 65 -15.80 -6.17 -27.23
CA ALA A 65 -15.57 -4.78 -26.87
C ALA A 65 -16.18 -4.42 -25.50
N PHE A 66 -17.39 -4.89 -25.20
CA PHE A 66 -18.03 -4.67 -23.89
C PHE A 66 -17.29 -5.39 -22.76
N LEU A 67 -16.81 -6.61 -22.99
CA LEU A 67 -16.05 -7.36 -22.00
C LEU A 67 -14.69 -6.68 -21.72
N ASN A 68 -13.98 -6.27 -22.77
CA ASN A 68 -12.70 -5.59 -22.64
C ASN A 68 -12.85 -4.26 -21.89
N ARG A 69 -13.87 -3.45 -22.22
CA ARG A 69 -14.14 -2.22 -21.47
C ARG A 69 -14.41 -2.46 -19.98
N LYS A 70 -15.08 -3.56 -19.62
CA LYS A 70 -15.28 -3.93 -18.21
C LYS A 70 -13.97 -4.33 -17.55
N ILE A 71 -13.12 -5.09 -18.25
CA ILE A 71 -11.81 -5.50 -17.77
C ILE A 71 -10.93 -4.27 -17.54
N ASP A 72 -10.82 -3.37 -18.52
CA ASP A 72 -10.02 -2.13 -18.42
C ASP A 72 -10.47 -1.26 -17.25
N LYS A 73 -11.79 -1.18 -17.02
CA LYS A 73 -12.34 -0.44 -15.87
C LYS A 73 -11.92 -1.09 -14.54
N LEU A 74 -12.01 -2.41 -14.43
CA LEU A 74 -11.61 -3.14 -13.24
C LEU A 74 -10.10 -3.05 -12.99
N GLU A 75 -9.28 -3.09 -14.04
CA GLU A 75 -7.82 -2.89 -13.92
C GLU A 75 -7.48 -1.50 -13.41
N ASN A 76 -8.15 -0.45 -13.90
CA ASN A 76 -7.98 0.90 -13.41
C ASN A 76 -8.42 1.06 -11.95
N GLU A 77 -9.53 0.45 -11.55
CA GLU A 77 -9.97 0.42 -10.15
C GLU A 77 -8.94 -0.28 -9.25
N ILE A 78 -8.40 -1.43 -9.68
CA ILE A 78 -7.34 -2.14 -8.96
C ILE A 78 -6.08 -1.29 -8.84
N PHE A 79 -5.69 -0.59 -9.91
CA PHE A 79 -4.52 0.30 -9.90
C PHE A 79 -4.72 1.46 -8.91
N SER A 80 -5.89 2.10 -8.93
CA SER A 80 -6.24 3.16 -7.98
C SER A 80 -6.21 2.67 -6.53
N LEU A 81 -6.81 1.51 -6.25
CA LEU A 81 -6.79 0.89 -4.93
C LEU A 81 -5.38 0.57 -4.45
N LYS A 82 -4.51 0.05 -5.34
CA LYS A 82 -3.10 -0.17 -5.01
C LYS A 82 -2.40 1.14 -4.69
N SER A 83 -2.60 2.18 -5.49
CA SER A 83 -1.99 3.50 -5.24
C SER A 83 -2.41 4.03 -3.86
N GLN A 84 -3.71 4.03 -3.55
CA GLN A 84 -4.22 4.46 -2.25
C GLN A 84 -3.62 3.66 -1.09
N LEU A 85 -3.47 2.35 -1.25
CA LEU A 85 -2.85 1.51 -0.23
C LEU A 85 -1.37 1.85 -0.02
N TYR A 86 -0.64 2.20 -1.09
CA TYR A 86 0.75 2.66 -0.97
C TYR A 86 0.84 4.03 -0.29
N ASP A 87 -0.04 4.96 -0.67
CA ASP A 87 -0.09 6.31 -0.09
C ASP A 87 -0.45 6.26 1.41
N GLU A 88 -1.46 5.48 1.80
CA GLU A 88 -1.80 5.26 3.21
C GLU A 88 -0.65 4.64 4.00
N ARG A 89 0.07 3.68 3.40
CA ARG A 89 1.27 3.09 4.05
C ARG A 89 2.38 4.11 4.22
N GLU A 90 2.58 5.01 3.25
CA GLU A 90 3.57 6.08 3.35
C GLU A 90 3.22 7.06 4.48
N ASP A 91 1.96 7.44 4.61
CA ASP A 91 1.49 8.33 5.68
C ASP A 91 1.60 7.70 7.07
N ILE A 92 1.29 6.41 7.21
CA ILE A 92 1.51 5.65 8.45
C ILE A 92 3.01 5.65 8.80
N LEU A 93 3.89 5.43 7.82
CA LEU A 93 5.34 5.42 8.03
C LEU A 93 5.87 6.79 8.45
N LYS A 94 5.41 7.87 7.81
CA LYS A 94 5.76 9.24 8.19
C LYS A 94 5.31 9.55 9.62
N THR A 95 4.09 9.17 9.97
CA THR A 95 3.54 9.37 11.32
C THR A 95 4.35 8.60 12.36
N PHE A 96 4.66 7.33 12.09
CA PHE A 96 5.50 6.50 12.95
C PHE A 96 6.90 7.12 13.17
N ILE A 97 7.54 7.59 12.11
CA ILE A 97 8.87 8.25 12.21
C ILE A 97 8.77 9.54 13.04
N ALA A 98 7.73 10.35 12.84
CA ALA A 98 7.53 11.59 13.58
C ALA A 98 7.29 11.33 15.08
N GLU A 99 6.46 10.35 15.42
CA GLU A 99 6.23 9.94 16.81
C GLU A 99 7.51 9.41 17.47
N TYR A 100 8.26 8.57 16.76
CA TYR A 100 9.49 7.99 17.28
C TYR A 100 10.55 9.06 17.51
N LYS A 101 10.70 10.02 16.59
CA LYS A 101 11.60 11.16 16.74
C LYS A 101 11.23 12.02 17.94
N THR A 102 9.93 12.30 18.12
CA THR A 102 9.43 13.07 19.27
C THR A 102 9.72 12.35 20.60
N LYS A 103 9.50 11.03 20.66
CA LYS A 103 9.83 10.23 21.84
C LYS A 103 11.34 10.23 22.13
N MET A 104 12.18 10.13 21.11
CA MET A 104 13.63 10.15 21.27
C MET A 104 14.13 11.52 21.76
N ASP A 105 13.59 12.61 21.23
CA ASP A 105 13.92 13.97 21.67
C ASP A 105 13.50 14.19 23.14
N ASN A 106 12.30 13.74 23.52
CA ASN A 106 11.84 13.82 24.91
C ASN A 106 12.71 12.98 25.84
N PHE A 107 13.06 11.75 25.44
CA PHE A 107 13.97 10.89 26.20
C PHE A 107 15.34 11.55 26.40
N THR A 108 15.88 12.17 25.35
CA THR A 108 17.17 12.87 25.41
C THR A 108 17.12 14.04 26.41
N LYS A 109 16.06 14.86 26.36
CA LYS A 109 15.86 15.96 27.32
C LYS A 109 15.68 15.47 28.75
N GLU A 110 14.96 14.37 28.96
CA GLU A 110 14.82 13.76 30.28
C GLU A 110 16.17 13.26 30.81
N GLN A 111 16.98 12.63 29.96
CA GLN A 111 18.33 12.18 30.34
C GLN A 111 19.26 13.36 30.66
N GLU A 112 19.24 14.43 29.86
CA GLU A 112 20.01 15.65 30.16
C GLU A 112 19.58 16.27 31.50
N SER A 113 18.27 16.36 31.75
CA SER A 113 17.74 16.87 33.02
C SER A 113 18.14 16.01 34.21
N LEU A 114 18.07 14.69 34.09
CA LEU A 114 18.53 13.76 35.12
C LEU A 114 20.04 13.88 35.34
N PHE A 115 20.82 13.99 34.28
CA PHE A 115 22.27 14.13 34.37
C PHE A 115 22.69 15.43 35.07
N GLU A 116 22.06 16.56 34.74
CA GLU A 116 22.30 17.84 35.42
C GLU A 116 21.89 17.80 36.88
N LYS A 117 20.77 17.13 37.23
CA LYS A 117 20.40 16.90 38.63
C LYS A 117 21.47 16.08 39.35
N PHE A 118 21.87 14.95 38.79
CA PHE A 118 22.93 14.09 39.37
C PHE A 118 24.23 14.86 39.56
N LYS A 119 24.62 15.69 38.59
CA LYS A 119 25.81 16.53 38.68
C LYS A 119 25.70 17.52 39.83
N SER A 120 24.57 18.23 39.95
CA SER A 120 24.34 19.21 41.01
C SER A 120 24.32 18.57 42.41
N GLU A 121 23.72 17.39 42.54
CA GLU A 121 23.68 16.63 43.80
C GLU A 121 25.10 16.18 44.20
N ASN A 122 25.87 15.64 43.25
CA ASN A 122 27.26 15.24 43.48
C ASN A 122 28.15 16.43 43.86
N GLU A 123 28.01 17.58 43.21
CA GLU A 123 28.77 18.79 43.56
C GLU A 123 28.45 19.26 44.99
N MET A 124 27.18 19.20 45.39
CA MET A 124 26.76 19.56 46.74
C MET A 124 27.30 18.59 47.79
N ASP A 125 27.28 17.29 47.50
CA ASP A 125 27.84 16.28 48.40
C ASP A 125 29.37 16.37 48.50
N LEU A 126 30.07 16.66 47.40
CA LEU A 126 31.51 16.97 47.41
C LEU A 126 31.83 18.19 48.26
N LEU A 127 31.03 19.26 48.17
CA LEU A 127 31.19 20.46 48.99
C LEU A 127 30.97 20.16 50.48
N LYS A 128 29.96 19.34 50.81
CA LYS A 128 29.74 18.89 52.20
C LYS A 128 30.93 18.11 52.72
N GLN A 129 31.39 17.09 51.98
CA GLN A 129 32.56 16.29 52.36
C GLN A 129 33.82 17.14 52.54
N LYS A 130 34.04 18.12 51.65
CA LYS A 130 35.14 19.07 51.79
C LYS A 130 35.01 19.87 53.09
N SER A 131 33.83 20.41 53.39
CA SER A 131 33.62 21.19 54.63
C SER A 131 33.81 20.36 55.90
N GLU A 132 33.39 19.09 55.89
CA GLU A 132 33.59 18.17 57.00
C GLU A 132 35.06 17.83 57.18
N THR A 133 35.77 17.59 56.08
CA THR A 133 37.21 17.34 56.07
C THR A 133 37.99 18.54 56.61
N ASP A 134 37.66 19.76 56.16
CA ASP A 134 38.28 21.00 56.64
C ASP A 134 38.05 21.19 58.15
N ARG A 135 36.82 20.91 58.63
CA ARG A 135 36.49 20.98 60.06
C ARG A 135 37.25 19.94 60.89
N ILE A 136 37.48 18.75 60.36
CA ILE A 136 38.29 17.71 61.02
C ILE A 136 39.75 18.15 61.08
N LEU A 137 40.30 18.68 59.98
CA LEU A 137 41.65 19.24 59.90
C LEU A 137 41.87 20.38 60.91
N GLU A 138 40.91 21.29 61.04
CA GLU A 138 40.97 22.39 62.00
C GLU A 138 40.96 21.87 63.45
N LYS A 139 40.09 20.89 63.75
CA LYS A 139 40.09 20.22 65.07
C LYS A 139 41.41 19.55 65.38
N LEU A 140 42.02 18.86 64.42
CA LEU A 140 43.34 18.23 64.57
C LEU A 140 44.43 19.28 64.85
N ASN A 141 44.45 20.37 64.09
CA ASN A 141 45.40 21.47 64.29
C ASN A 141 45.26 22.14 65.68
N LEU A 142 44.04 22.30 66.18
CA LEU A 142 43.80 22.82 67.54
C LEU A 142 44.27 21.84 68.62
N LEU A 143 44.07 20.54 68.39
CA LEU A 143 44.54 19.48 69.29
C LEU A 143 46.06 19.44 69.35
N ASP A 144 46.74 19.52 68.20
CA ASP A 144 48.20 19.59 68.12
C ASP A 144 48.75 20.83 68.84
N LYS A 145 48.15 22.01 68.63
CA LYS A 145 48.51 23.23 69.37
C LYS A 145 48.32 23.07 70.88
N SER A 146 47.18 22.51 71.30
CA SER A 146 46.90 22.27 72.71
C SER A 146 47.91 21.31 73.36
N ILE A 147 48.33 20.28 72.64
CA ILE A 147 49.38 19.35 73.08
C ILE A 147 50.72 20.09 73.20
N PHE A 148 51.10 20.88 72.20
CA PHE A 148 52.32 21.68 72.23
C PHE A 148 52.35 22.69 73.39
N ASP A 149 51.24 23.37 73.65
CA ASP A 149 51.13 24.32 74.76
C ASP A 149 51.24 23.61 76.11
N LYS A 150 50.60 22.45 76.29
CA LYS A 150 50.75 21.62 77.49
C LYS A 150 52.18 21.15 77.70
N ILE A 151 52.87 20.72 76.64
CA ILE A 151 54.29 20.35 76.70
C ILE A 151 55.11 21.57 77.17
N LYS A 152 54.88 22.74 76.57
CA LYS A 152 55.61 23.97 76.89
C LYS A 152 55.37 24.46 78.33
N GLU A 153 54.14 24.36 78.84
CA GLU A 153 53.82 24.65 80.24
C GLU A 153 54.52 23.68 81.20
N THR A 154 54.56 22.39 80.85
CA THR A 154 55.25 21.36 81.64
C THR A 154 56.76 21.63 81.72
N PHE A 155 57.36 22.18 80.66
CA PHE A 155 58.76 22.61 80.65
C PHE A 155 59.00 23.96 81.37
N LYS A 156 58.01 24.86 81.41
CA LYS A 156 58.12 26.14 82.13
C LYS A 156 58.07 25.97 83.66
N ASN A 157 57.33 24.99 84.17
CA ASN A 157 57.21 24.71 85.60
C ASN A 157 58.41 23.92 86.18
N LYS A 158 59.50 23.73 85.42
CA LYS A 158 60.67 22.93 85.82
C LYS A 158 61.97 23.74 86.02
N ASN A 159 61.88 25.07 86.01
CA ASN A 159 62.93 26.01 86.44
C ASN A 159 62.47 26.79 87.67
#